data_AF-A0A395J887-F1
#
_entry.id   AF-A0A395J887-F1
#
_cell.length_a   1.000
_cell.length_b   1.000
_cell.length_c   1.000
_cell.angle_alpha   90.00
_cell.angle_beta   90.00
_cell.angle_gamma   90.00
#
_symmetry.space_group_name_H-M   'P 1'
#
loop_
_entity.id
_entity.type
_entity.pdbx_description
1 polymer ?
#
loop_
_entity_poly.entity_id
_entity_poly.type
_entity_poly.pdbx_seq_one_letter_code
_entity_poly.pdbx_strand_id
1 'polypeptide(L)' 'MDDYMFTTNVARCRNVHENTSYLEMVSYSDPSFNSIEEHPLTPDEFENFLNRRGAFAPQYYQREWFN' A
#
# COMPACT_ATOMS: atom_id res chain seq x y z
N MET A 1 32.62 -9.08 -21.60
CA MET A 1 32.65 -7.69 -22.12
C MET A 1 31.38 -6.96 -21.70
N ASP A 2 30.22 -7.62 -21.86
CA ASP A 2 28.93 -7.10 -21.40
C ASP A 2 28.85 -6.88 -19.88
N ASP A 3 29.42 -7.76 -19.05
CA ASP A 3 29.36 -7.61 -17.59
C ASP A 3 30.00 -6.31 -17.09
N TYR A 4 31.14 -5.89 -17.66
CA TYR A 4 31.82 -4.65 -17.27
C TYR A 4 31.01 -3.41 -17.65
N MET A 5 30.43 -3.41 -18.87
CA MET A 5 29.56 -2.33 -19.32
C MET A 5 28.28 -2.29 -18.49
N PHE A 6 27.71 -3.43 -18.15
CA PHE A 6 26.54 -3.55 -17.29
C PHE A 6 26.82 -3.00 -15.89
N THR A 7 27.86 -3.48 -15.20
CA THR A 7 28.20 -3.02 -13.84
C THR A 7 28.54 -1.54 -13.81
N THR A 8 29.24 -1.03 -14.83
CA THR A 8 29.59 0.40 -14.92
C THR A 8 28.35 1.28 -15.10
N ASN A 9 27.37 0.83 -15.89
CA ASN A 9 26.12 1.57 -16.06
C ASN A 9 25.22 1.49 -14.82
N VAL A 10 25.12 0.32 -14.18
CA VAL A 10 24.38 0.15 -12.92
C VAL A 10 24.97 1.02 -11.81
N ALA A 11 26.30 1.12 -11.71
CA ALA A 11 26.97 1.97 -10.73
C ALA A 11 26.72 3.48 -10.95
N ARG A 12 26.31 3.90 -12.15
CA ARG A 12 25.93 5.28 -12.45
C ARG A 12 24.46 5.58 -12.14
N CYS A 13 23.64 4.55 -11.91
CA CYS A 13 22.25 4.74 -11.52
C CYS A 13 22.16 5.25 -10.08
N ARG A 14 21.27 6.22 -9.84
CA ARG A 14 20.92 6.68 -8.49
C ARG A 14 19.69 5.91 -8.01
N ASN A 15 19.77 5.29 -6.83
CA ASN A 15 18.57 4.80 -6.17
C ASN A 15 17.78 6.01 -5.64
N VAL A 16 16.51 6.11 -6.03
CA VAL A 16 15.59 7.11 -5.52
C VAL A 16 14.53 6.36 -4.72
N HIS A 17 14.47 6.64 -3.43
CA HIS A 17 13.40 6.12 -2.59
C HIS A 17 12.22 7.09 -2.67
N GLU A 18 11.10 6.62 -3.17
CA GLU A 18 9.84 7.37 -3.21
C GLU A 18 8.97 6.93 -2.04
N ASN A 19 8.40 7.90 -1.33
CA ASN A 19 7.43 7.60 -0.29
C ASN A 19 6.20 6.98 -0.95
N THR A 20 5.82 5.80 -0.49
CA THR A 20 4.59 5.14 -0.93
C THR A 20 3.46 5.49 0.01
N SER A 21 2.24 5.49 -0.52
CA SER A 21 0.99 5.71 0.23
C SER A 21 -0.08 4.74 -0.28
N TYR A 22 -1.13 4.54 0.53
CA TYR A 22 -2.33 3.82 0.13
C TYR A 22 -3.58 4.68 0.38
N LEU A 23 -4.63 4.41 -0.39
CA LEU A 23 -5.93 5.06 -0.25
C LEU A 23 -6.91 4.10 0.44
N GLU A 24 -7.52 4.55 1.53
CA GLU A 24 -8.68 3.90 2.13
C GLU A 24 -9.93 4.63 1.66
N MET A 25 -10.85 3.87 1.05
CA MET A 25 -12.12 4.40 0.55
C MET A 25 -13.26 3.62 1.19
N VAL A 26 -14.03 4.29 2.03
CA VAL A 26 -15.21 3.70 2.67
C VAL A 26 -16.47 4.26 2.03
N SER A 27 -17.26 3.38 1.44
CA SER A 27 -18.52 3.72 0.78
C SER A 27 -19.71 3.17 1.56
N TYR A 28 -20.64 4.04 1.92
CA TYR A 28 -21.89 3.69 2.60
C TYR A 28 -23.09 3.89 1.67
N SER A 29 -24.25 3.38 2.10
CA SER A 29 -25.51 3.58 1.38
C SER A 29 -25.93 5.05 1.33
N ASP A 30 -25.65 5.80 2.41
CA ASP A 30 -25.77 7.26 2.42
C ASP A 30 -24.39 7.87 2.10
N PRO A 31 -24.22 8.53 0.94
CA PRO A 31 -22.94 9.08 0.51
C PRO A 31 -22.38 10.16 1.42
N SER A 32 -23.19 10.79 2.28
CA SER A 32 -22.71 11.82 3.21
C SER A 32 -21.75 11.26 4.28
N PHE A 33 -21.73 9.94 4.47
CA PHE A 33 -20.81 9.24 5.36
C PHE A 33 -19.60 8.65 4.64
N ASN A 34 -19.47 8.82 3.33
CA ASN A 34 -18.31 8.32 2.59
C ASN A 34 -17.03 9.02 3.06
N SER A 35 -15.94 8.28 3.14
CA SER A 35 -14.61 8.82 3.43
C SER A 35 -13.59 8.34 2.41
N ILE A 36 -12.61 9.22 2.13
CA ILE A 36 -11.43 8.94 1.33
C ILE A 36 -10.24 9.48 2.11
N GLU A 37 -9.40 8.57 2.57
CA GLU A 37 -8.23 8.90 3.38
C GLU A 37 -6.97 8.35 2.71
N GLU A 38 -5.90 9.15 2.73
CA GLU A 38 -4.58 8.75 2.24
C GLU A 38 -3.64 8.55 3.43
N HIS A 39 -2.99 7.39 3.48
CA HIS A 39 -2.07 7.04 4.56
C HIS A 39 -0.69 6.70 4.00
N PRO A 40 0.39 7.06 4.71
CA PRO A 40 1.73 6.58 4.37
C PRO A 40 1.78 5.06 4.37
N LEU A 41 2.47 4.48 3.39
CA LEU A 41 2.78 3.06 3.32
C LEU A 41 4.28 2.91 3.54
N THR A 42 4.66 2.52 4.75
CA THR A 42 6.06 2.31 5.08
C THR A 42 6.58 1.01 4.43
N PRO A 43 7.86 0.93 4.04
CA PRO A 43 8.41 -0.28 3.41
C PRO A 43 8.25 -1.56 4.25
N ASP A 44 8.27 -1.45 5.57
CA ASP A 44 8.06 -2.57 6.50
C ASP A 44 6.60 -3.03 6.58
N GLU A 45 5.64 -2.16 6.26
CA GLU A 45 4.22 -2.52 6.17
C GLU A 45 3.79 -2.99 4.78
N PHE A 46 4.63 -2.80 3.76
CA PHE A 46 4.30 -3.15 2.37
C PHE A 46 3.88 -4.62 2.21
N GLU A 47 4.58 -5.54 2.87
CA GLU A 47 4.23 -6.97 2.84
C GLU A 47 2.89 -7.26 3.54
N ASN A 48 2.57 -6.53 4.62
CA ASN A 48 1.28 -6.66 5.29
C ASN A 48 0.15 -6.12 4.41
N PHE A 49 0.39 -5.00 3.71
CA PHE A 49 -0.52 -4.44 2.72
C PHE A 49 -0.78 -5.42 1.57
N LEU A 50 0.29 -5.92 0.95
CA LEU A 50 0.22 -6.84 -0.19
C LEU A 50 -0.49 -8.15 0.17
N ASN A 51 -0.20 -8.70 1.34
CA ASN A 51 -0.76 -9.98 1.79
C ASN A 51 -2.05 -9.84 2.61
N ARG A 52 -2.59 -8.62 2.77
CA ARG A 52 -3.80 -8.31 3.55
C ARG A 52 -3.74 -8.88 4.98
N ARG A 53 -2.70 -8.49 5.72
CA ARG A 53 -2.45 -8.91 7.11
C ARG A 53 -2.43 -7.70 8.04
N GLY A 54 -2.55 -7.94 9.35
CA GLY A 54 -2.52 -6.88 10.36
C GLY A 54 -3.66 -5.87 10.14
N ALA A 55 -3.32 -4.58 10.04
CA ALA A 55 -4.27 -3.50 9.80
C ALA A 55 -5.03 -3.62 8.47
N PHE A 56 -4.46 -4.34 7.49
CA PHE A 56 -5.04 -4.55 6.15
C PHE A 56 -5.85 -5.85 6.03
N ALA A 57 -5.98 -6.59 7.13
CA ALA A 57 -6.79 -7.79 7.14
C ALA A 57 -8.25 -7.43 6.83
N PRO A 58 -8.97 -8.24 6.03
CA PRO A 58 -10.40 -8.04 5.87
C PRO A 58 -11.07 -8.03 7.24
N GLN A 59 -11.81 -6.97 7.53
CA GLN A 59 -12.73 -6.97 8.66
C GLN A 59 -13.82 -8.00 8.31
N TYR A 60 -13.66 -9.24 8.81
CA TYR A 60 -14.67 -10.28 8.65
C TYR A 60 -15.92 -9.81 9.39
N TYR A 61 -16.87 -9.29 8.62
CA TYR A 61 -18.27 -9.10 8.97
C TYR A 61 -18.55 -8.63 10.40
N GLN A 62 -18.37 -7.33 10.64
CA GLN A 62 -19.23 -6.58 11.59
C GLN A 62 -20.68 -6.46 11.05
N ARG A 63 -21.22 -7.52 10.41
CA ARG A 63 -22.59 -7.62 9.90
C ARG A 63 -23.54 -8.32 10.88
N GLU A 64 -23.10 -8.65 12.09
CA GLU A 64 -23.95 -9.31 13.10
C GLU A 64 -24.86 -8.35 13.88
N TRP A 65 -24.77 -7.02 13.68
CA TRP A 65 -25.47 -6.02 14.51
C TRP A 65 -26.67 -5.32 13.86
N PHE A 66 -27.35 -5.96 12.90
CA PHE A 66 -28.66 -5.50 12.41
C PHE A 66 -29.69 -6.64 12.44
N ASN A 67 -29.90 -7.23 13.61
CA ASN A 67 -31.15 -7.91 13.97
C ASN A 67 -31.69 -7.31 15.27
#